data_AF-A0A7S0DMK2-F1
#
_entry.id   AF-A0A7S0DMK2-F1
#
_cell.length_a   1.000
_cell.length_b   1.000
_cell.length_c   1.000
_cell.angle_alpha   90.00
_cell.angle_beta   90.00
_cell.angle_gamma   90.00
#
_symmetry.space_group_name_H-M   'P 1'
#
loop_
_entity.id
_entity.type
_entity.pdbx_description
1 polymer ?
#
loop_
_entity_poly.entity_id
_entity_poly.type
_entity_poly.pdbx_seq_one_letter_code
_entity_poly.pdbx_strand_id
1 'polypeptide(L)'
;REWDEYCYKLALYLIDQMNDDSSIHEKTLAQLQKDLESKGIPEASSYLNERLVGISSPDALFDTFLEFEDLLWRDETADLRRVDPISFFGLYLRKVIIANKTTLFDGHSRLYEQITNYRDDYKASYPVSTDKMEQYTHRRALDLEE
;
A
#
# COMPACT_ATOMS: atom_id res chain seq x y z
N ARG A 1 -2.90 23.05 -3.70
CA ARG A 1 -3.28 23.02 -5.14
C ARG A 1 -2.70 21.79 -5.84
N GLU A 2 -1.38 21.61 -5.89
CA GLU A 2 -0.77 20.36 -6.43
C GLU A 2 -1.08 19.13 -5.57
N TRP A 3 -1.09 19.29 -4.24
CA TRP A 3 -1.43 18.22 -3.31
C TRP A 3 -2.90 17.79 -3.38
N ASP A 4 -3.80 18.73 -3.66
CA ASP A 4 -5.23 18.44 -3.83
C ASP A 4 -5.47 17.67 -5.13
N GLU A 5 -4.73 18.00 -6.20
CA GLU A 5 -4.79 17.30 -7.48
C GLU A 5 -4.23 15.87 -7.36
N TYR A 6 -3.12 15.69 -6.64
CA TYR A 6 -2.53 14.38 -6.36
C TYR A 6 -3.52 13.47 -5.61
N CYS A 7 -4.05 13.96 -4.48
CA CYS A 7 -5.03 13.22 -3.68
C CYS A 7 -6.29 12.87 -4.48
N TYR A 8 -6.75 13.78 -5.34
CA TYR A 8 -7.89 13.54 -6.22
C TYR A 8 -7.62 12.43 -7.24
N LYS A 9 -6.46 12.46 -7.92
CA LYS A 9 -6.05 11.41 -8.87
C LYS A 9 -5.94 10.04 -8.20
N LEU A 10 -5.32 9.99 -7.01
CA LEU A 10 -5.21 8.77 -6.23
C LEU A 10 -6.60 8.25 -5.82
N ALA A 11 -7.48 9.13 -5.33
CA ALA A 11 -8.84 8.75 -4.94
C ALA A 11 -9.63 8.16 -6.11
N LEU A 12 -9.59 8.80 -7.29
CA LEU A 12 -10.23 8.26 -8.50
C LEU A 12 -9.66 6.91 -8.89
N TYR A 13 -8.33 6.76 -8.88
CA TYR A 13 -7.68 5.50 -9.19
C TYR A 13 -8.12 4.38 -8.23
N LEU A 14 -8.15 4.65 -6.93
CA LEU A 14 -8.59 3.67 -5.92
C LEU A 14 -10.06 3.29 -6.10
N ILE A 15 -10.93 4.25 -6.43
CA ILE A 15 -12.34 3.98 -6.74
C ILE A 15 -12.45 3.05 -7.95
N ASP A 16 -11.68 3.30 -9.02
CA ASP A 16 -11.65 2.43 -10.19
C ASP A 16 -11.18 1.02 -9.82
N GLN A 17 -10.13 0.89 -9.01
CA GLN A 17 -9.62 -0.42 -8.57
C GLN A 17 -10.62 -1.20 -7.71
N MET A 18 -11.36 -0.51 -6.85
CA MET A 18 -12.37 -1.14 -5.99
C MET A 18 -13.66 -1.52 -6.72
N ASN A 19 -13.95 -0.88 -7.87
CA ASN A 19 -15.13 -1.18 -8.69
C ASN A 19 -14.85 -2.20 -9.80
N ASP A 20 -13.59 -2.56 -10.03
CA ASP A 20 -13.21 -3.50 -11.09
C ASP A 20 -13.52 -4.95 -10.69
N ASP A 21 -14.81 -5.30 -10.74
CA ASP A 21 -15.33 -6.67 -10.59
C ASP A 21 -14.96 -7.56 -11.80
N SER A 22 -14.29 -7.02 -12.83
CA SER A 22 -14.10 -7.68 -14.12
C SER A 22 -12.76 -8.41 -14.27
N SER A 23 -11.80 -8.15 -13.39
CA SER A 23 -10.51 -8.84 -13.42
C SER A 23 -10.60 -10.15 -12.64
N ILE A 24 -10.65 -11.28 -13.36
CA ILE A 24 -10.60 -12.65 -12.79
C ILE A 24 -9.28 -12.88 -12.02
N HIS A 25 -8.27 -12.02 -12.24
CA HIS A 25 -6.95 -12.10 -11.64
C HIS A 25 -6.52 -10.74 -11.10
N GLU A 26 -6.14 -10.69 -9.83
CA GLU A 26 -5.53 -9.52 -9.21
C GLU A 26 -4.29 -9.05 -9.99
N LYS A 27 -4.11 -7.72 -10.07
CA LYS A 27 -2.94 -7.13 -10.75
C LYS A 27 -1.65 -7.53 -10.03
N THR A 28 -0.61 -7.83 -10.80
CA THR A 28 0.76 -7.95 -10.29
C THR A 28 1.27 -6.61 -9.75
N LEU A 29 2.27 -6.64 -8.85
CA LEU A 29 2.83 -5.40 -8.28
C LEU A 29 3.41 -4.49 -9.37
N ALA A 30 3.99 -5.08 -10.42
CA ALA A 30 4.51 -4.35 -11.57
C ALA A 30 3.41 -3.59 -12.34
N GLN A 31 2.27 -4.24 -12.57
CA GLN A 31 1.14 -3.61 -13.22
C GLN A 31 0.58 -2.48 -12.35
N LEU A 32 0.43 -2.72 -11.05
CA LEU A 32 -0.05 -1.72 -10.11
C LEU A 32 0.86 -0.48 -10.07
N GLN A 33 2.18 -0.65 -9.99
CA GLN A 33 3.13 0.46 -9.99
C GLN A 33 3.13 1.22 -11.32
N LYS A 34 3.11 0.51 -12.44
CA LYS A 34 3.03 1.12 -13.76
C LYS A 34 1.75 1.95 -13.92
N ASP A 35 0.63 1.44 -13.40
CA ASP A 35 -0.63 2.17 -13.42
C ASP A 35 -0.54 3.46 -12.59
N LEU A 36 0.00 3.40 -11.37
CA LEU A 36 0.23 4.58 -10.52
C LEU A 36 1.12 5.63 -11.20
N GLU A 37 2.24 5.20 -11.80
CA GLU A 37 3.14 6.09 -12.55
C GLU A 37 2.43 6.73 -13.75
N SER A 38 1.68 5.93 -14.53
CA SER A 38 0.94 6.42 -15.70
C SER A 38 -0.17 7.42 -15.35
N LYS A 39 -0.71 7.34 -14.13
CA LYS A 39 -1.72 8.27 -13.59
C LYS A 39 -1.09 9.54 -13.00
N GLY A 40 0.23 9.66 -13.01
CA GLY A 40 0.96 10.80 -12.48
C GLY A 40 0.99 10.85 -10.96
N ILE A 41 1.01 9.68 -10.31
CA ILE A 41 1.15 9.53 -8.84
C ILE A 41 2.33 8.61 -8.47
N PRO A 42 3.56 8.91 -8.94
CA PRO A 42 4.74 8.05 -8.73
C PRO A 42 5.16 7.92 -7.26
N GLU A 43 4.80 8.88 -6.40
CA GLU A 43 5.07 8.83 -4.97
C GLU A 43 4.27 7.70 -4.29
N ALA A 44 3.03 7.44 -4.74
CA ALA A 44 2.24 6.31 -4.26
C ALA A 44 2.88 4.97 -4.64
N SER A 45 3.48 4.89 -5.84
CA SER A 45 4.22 3.71 -6.29
C SER A 45 5.42 3.42 -5.37
N SER A 46 6.22 4.46 -5.08
CA SER A 46 7.38 4.36 -4.20
C SER A 46 6.97 4.00 -2.77
N TYR A 47 5.96 4.67 -2.22
CA TYR A 47 5.45 4.42 -0.87
C TYR A 47 4.88 3.00 -0.72
N LEU A 48 4.13 2.53 -1.71
CA LEU A 48 3.60 1.16 -1.72
C LEU A 48 4.73 0.13 -1.67
N ASN A 49 5.79 0.32 -2.47
CA ASN A 49 6.94 -0.58 -2.48
C ASN A 49 7.67 -0.58 -1.13
N GLU A 50 7.90 0.59 -0.54
CA GLU A 50 8.52 0.72 0.79
C GLU A 50 7.69 0.01 1.87
N ARG A 51 6.36 0.19 1.86
CA ARG A 51 5.46 -0.47 2.81
C ARG A 51 5.46 -1.99 2.65
N LEU A 52 5.43 -2.50 1.42
CA LEU A 52 5.49 -3.95 1.15
C LEU A 52 6.85 -4.56 1.55
N VAL A 53 7.94 -3.83 1.38
CA VAL A 53 9.27 -4.25 1.87
C VAL A 53 9.31 -4.24 3.40
N GLY A 54 8.62 -3.29 4.05
CA GLY A 54 8.52 -3.20 5.51
C GLY A 54 7.81 -4.37 6.18
N ILE A 55 6.94 -5.08 5.46
CA ILE A 55 6.28 -6.32 5.93
C ILE A 55 7.32 -7.46 5.88
N SER A 56 8.15 -7.52 6.92
CA SER A 56 9.25 -8.48 7.04
C SER A 56 8.87 -9.73 7.84
N SER A 57 7.74 -9.71 8.55
CA SER A 57 7.23 -10.83 9.34
C SER A 57 5.69 -10.86 9.35
N PRO A 58 5.06 -11.98 9.76
CA PRO A 58 3.62 -12.03 10.01
C PRO A 58 3.15 -11.01 11.05
N ASP A 59 3.98 -10.70 12.05
CA ASP A 59 3.66 -9.67 13.05
C ASP A 59 3.63 -8.27 12.40
N ALA A 60 4.58 -7.95 11.52
CA ALA A 60 4.57 -6.68 10.79
C ALA A 60 3.36 -6.54 9.84
N LEU A 61 2.88 -7.67 9.30
CA LEU A 61 1.61 -7.70 8.56
C LEU A 61 0.43 -7.42 9.49
N PHE A 62 0.41 -7.99 10.68
CA PHE A 62 -0.63 -7.75 11.68
C PHE A 62 -0.64 -6.28 12.14
N ASP A 63 0.53 -5.71 12.41
CA ASP A 63 0.69 -4.28 12.75
C ASP A 63 0.14 -3.38 11.64
N THR A 64 0.33 -3.75 10.37
CA THR A 64 -0.26 -3.02 9.24
C THR A 64 -1.80 -3.02 9.28
N PHE A 65 -2.42 -4.13 9.68
CA PHE A 65 -3.88 -4.17 9.86
C PHE A 65 -4.36 -3.36 11.07
N LEU A 66 -3.58 -3.29 12.15
CA LEU A 66 -3.89 -2.41 13.28
C LEU A 66 -3.84 -0.93 12.87
N GLU A 67 -2.87 -0.53 12.05
CA GLU A 67 -2.84 0.82 11.48
C GLU A 67 -4.11 1.13 10.68
N PHE A 68 -4.66 0.16 9.94
CA PHE A 68 -5.94 0.33 9.23
C PHE A 68 -7.13 0.50 10.16
N GLU A 69 -7.12 -0.19 11.31
CA GLU A 69 -8.14 -0.01 12.33
C GLU A 69 -8.10 1.40 12.94
N ASP A 70 -6.91 1.89 13.24
CA ASP A 70 -6.69 3.24 13.75
C ASP A 70 -7.24 4.31 12.80
N LEU A 71 -7.07 4.12 11.48
CA LEU A 71 -7.59 5.05 10.45
C LEU A 71 -9.13 5.16 10.44
N LEU A 72 -9.87 4.13 10.89
CA LEU A 72 -11.32 4.11 10.92
C LEU A 72 -11.92 4.49 12.28
N TRP A 73 -11.33 3.95 13.35
CA TRP A 73 -11.97 3.86 14.66
C TRP A 73 -11.37 4.77 15.73
N ARG A 74 -10.18 5.36 15.51
CA ARG A 74 -9.56 6.21 16.51
C ARG A 74 -10.37 7.50 16.68
N ASP A 75 -10.87 7.71 17.89
CA ASP A 75 -11.70 8.84 18.27
C ASP A 75 -10.82 9.94 18.84
N GLU A 76 -10.35 10.85 17.98
CA GLU A 76 -9.70 12.09 18.41
C GLU A 76 -9.87 13.17 17.33
N THR A 77 -10.41 14.30 17.76
CA THR A 77 -11.02 15.40 17.01
C THR A 77 -10.05 16.28 16.20
N ALA A 78 -8.88 15.75 15.79
CA ALA A 78 -7.80 16.56 15.23
C ALA A 78 -7.08 15.99 13.99
N ASP A 79 -7.29 14.72 13.61
CA ASP A 79 -6.52 14.14 12.50
C ASP A 79 -7.25 14.24 11.15
N LEU A 80 -6.71 15.07 10.25
CA LEU A 80 -7.16 15.22 8.86
C LEU A 80 -6.98 13.94 8.02
N ARG A 81 -6.32 12.91 8.57
CA ARG A 81 -6.03 11.62 7.91
C ARG A 81 -7.13 10.58 8.07
N ARG A 82 -8.27 10.94 8.66
CA ARG A 82 -9.35 9.98 8.94
C ARG A 82 -10.09 9.57 7.66
N VAL A 83 -10.36 8.27 7.55
CA VAL A 83 -11.27 7.73 6.55
C VAL A 83 -12.70 7.79 7.10
N ASP A 84 -13.61 8.40 6.36
CA ASP A 84 -15.04 8.36 6.69
C ASP A 84 -15.54 6.89 6.68
N PRO A 85 -15.97 6.32 7.83
CA PRO A 85 -16.37 4.92 7.94
C PRO A 85 -17.61 4.52 7.12
N ILE A 86 -18.40 5.49 6.66
CA ILE A 86 -19.57 5.26 5.81
C ILE A 86 -19.30 5.55 4.33
N SER A 87 -18.14 6.12 4.00
CA SER A 87 -17.71 6.28 2.61
C SER A 87 -17.46 4.94 1.93
N PHE A 88 -17.43 4.92 0.59
CA PHE A 88 -17.15 3.71 -0.18
C PHE A 88 -15.80 3.08 0.21
N PHE A 89 -14.74 3.89 0.33
CA PHE A 89 -13.42 3.44 0.79
C PHE A 89 -13.46 2.96 2.24
N GLY A 90 -14.18 3.66 3.13
CA GLY A 90 -14.37 3.24 4.51
C GLY A 90 -15.07 1.88 4.64
N LEU A 91 -16.11 1.64 3.84
CA LEU A 91 -16.79 0.34 3.79
C LEU A 91 -15.89 -0.78 3.26
N TYR A 92 -15.08 -0.50 2.24
CA TYR A 92 -14.06 -1.44 1.75
C TYR A 92 -13.06 -1.78 2.85
N LEU A 93 -12.48 -0.78 3.51
CA LEU A 93 -11.51 -0.98 4.58
C LEU A 93 -12.10 -1.76 5.76
N ARG A 94 -13.37 -1.50 6.12
CA ARG A 94 -14.09 -2.29 7.13
C ARG A 94 -14.22 -3.76 6.74
N LYS A 95 -14.54 -4.06 5.47
CA LYS A 95 -14.60 -5.46 5.00
C LYS A 95 -13.24 -6.15 5.12
N VAL A 96 -12.16 -5.46 4.73
CA VAL A 96 -10.79 -5.96 4.85
C VAL A 96 -10.43 -6.27 6.30
N ILE A 97 -10.70 -5.35 7.23
CA ILE A 97 -10.44 -5.55 8.66
C ILE A 97 -11.28 -6.70 9.23
N ILE A 98 -12.56 -6.77 8.89
CA ILE A 98 -13.43 -7.87 9.35
C ILE A 98 -12.89 -9.21 8.83
N ALA A 99 -12.54 -9.29 7.55
CA ALA A 99 -11.95 -10.50 6.97
C ALA A 99 -10.68 -10.91 7.72
N ASN A 100 -9.78 -9.95 7.99
CA ASN A 100 -8.57 -10.17 8.76
C ASN A 100 -8.87 -10.69 10.18
N LYS A 101 -9.81 -10.08 10.92
CA LYS A 101 -10.19 -10.53 12.28
C LYS A 101 -10.84 -11.92 12.33
N THR A 102 -11.50 -12.33 11.25
CA THR A 102 -12.09 -13.67 11.13
C THR A 102 -11.12 -14.71 10.59
N THR A 103 -9.93 -14.30 10.16
CA THR A 103 -8.92 -15.20 9.61
C THR A 103 -8.19 -15.92 10.75
N LEU A 104 -8.01 -17.23 10.61
CA LEU A 104 -7.23 -18.02 11.57
C LEU A 104 -5.73 -17.77 11.38
N PHE A 105 -4.92 -18.13 12.38
CA PHE A 105 -3.46 -17.99 12.34
C PHE A 105 -2.82 -18.56 11.05
N ASP A 106 -3.25 -19.75 10.62
CA ASP A 106 -2.77 -20.38 9.38
C ASP A 106 -3.09 -19.52 8.13
N GLY A 107 -4.22 -18.82 8.15
CA GLY A 107 -4.60 -17.89 7.10
C GLY A 107 -3.70 -16.66 7.05
N HIS A 108 -3.31 -16.09 8.20
CA HIS A 108 -2.35 -14.99 8.26
C HIS A 108 -0.96 -15.41 7.77
N SER A 109 -0.52 -16.61 8.14
CA SER A 109 0.77 -17.15 7.68
C SER A 109 0.78 -17.30 6.16
N ARG A 110 -0.29 -17.85 5.57
CA ARG A 110 -0.45 -17.95 4.11
C ARG A 110 -0.52 -16.58 3.43
N LEU A 111 -1.23 -15.61 4.03
CA LEU A 111 -1.31 -14.26 3.47
C LEU A 111 0.06 -13.59 3.46
N TYR A 112 0.86 -13.76 4.52
CA TYR A 112 2.24 -13.27 4.56
C TYR A 112 3.12 -13.93 3.49
N GLU A 113 3.02 -15.25 3.31
CA GLU A 113 3.72 -15.95 2.22
C GLU A 113 3.30 -15.44 0.85
N GLN A 114 2.00 -15.21 0.62
CA GLN A 114 1.47 -14.66 -0.62
C GLN A 114 1.99 -13.24 -0.89
N ILE A 115 2.02 -12.37 0.12
CA ILE A 115 2.59 -11.01 0.01
C ILE A 115 4.09 -11.07 -0.30
N THR A 116 4.81 -11.99 0.33
CA THR A 116 6.24 -12.20 0.08
C THR A 116 6.49 -12.63 -1.36
N ASN A 117 5.73 -13.62 -1.85
CA ASN A 117 5.81 -14.08 -3.23
C ASN A 117 5.43 -12.97 -4.22
N TYR A 118 4.36 -12.21 -3.94
CA TYR A 118 3.92 -11.09 -4.77
C TYR A 118 5.03 -10.02 -4.96
N ARG A 119 5.82 -9.79 -3.91
CA ARG A 119 7.00 -8.90 -3.96
C ARG A 119 8.19 -9.54 -4.68
N ASP A 120 8.45 -10.81 -4.45
CA ASP A 120 9.61 -11.49 -5.00
C ASP A 120 9.45 -11.74 -6.51
N ASP A 121 8.22 -12.03 -6.98
CA ASP A 121 7.85 -12.08 -8.40
C ASP A 121 8.10 -10.75 -9.11
N TYR A 122 7.86 -9.63 -8.41
CA TYR A 122 8.19 -8.30 -8.91
C TYR A 122 9.70 -8.10 -9.06
N LYS A 123 10.50 -8.46 -8.05
CA LYS A 123 11.97 -8.38 -8.12
C LYS A 123 12.56 -9.24 -9.24
N ALA A 124 11.97 -10.42 -9.47
CA ALA A 124 12.39 -11.31 -10.55
C ALA A 124 12.05 -10.73 -11.94
N SER A 125 10.91 -10.05 -12.07
CA SER A 125 10.44 -9.43 -13.31
C SER A 125 11.11 -8.08 -13.61
N TYR A 126 11.52 -7.37 -12.56
CA TYR A 126 12.20 -6.09 -12.60
C TYR A 126 13.38 -6.13 -11.62
N PRO A 127 14.52 -6.74 -12.03
CA PRO A 127 15.72 -6.66 -11.21
C PRO A 127 16.07 -5.18 -11.10
N VAL A 128 15.83 -4.61 -9.92
CA VAL A 128 16.26 -3.25 -9.59
C VAL A 128 17.75 -3.21 -9.89
N SER A 129 18.15 -2.48 -10.94
CA SER A 129 19.57 -2.20 -11.17
C SER A 129 20.07 -1.56 -9.89
N THR A 130 20.98 -2.25 -9.21
CA THR A 130 21.56 -1.87 -7.91
C THR A 130 22.06 -0.43 -7.88
N ASP A 131 22.36 0.16 -9.04
CA ASP A 131 22.76 1.55 -9.21
C ASP A 131 21.76 2.60 -8.70
N LYS A 132 20.44 2.35 -8.76
CA LYS A 132 19.45 3.37 -8.32
C LYS A 132 19.26 3.39 -6.82
N MET A 133 19.42 2.24 -6.15
CA MET A 133 19.24 2.15 -4.70
C MET A 133 20.42 2.77 -3.95
N GLU A 134 21.64 2.66 -4.50
CA GLU A 134 22.84 3.33 -3.97
C GLU A 134 22.75 4.87 -4.06
N GLN A 135 22.12 5.41 -5.12
CA GLN A 135 21.93 6.86 -5.27
C GLN A 135 20.97 7.45 -4.22
N TYR A 136 19.93 6.71 -3.81
CA TYR A 136 19.01 7.15 -2.75
C TYR A 136 19.66 7.09 -1.36
N THR A 137 20.45 6.05 -1.07
CA THR A 137 21.19 5.97 0.19
C THR A 137 22.28 7.04 0.28
N HIS A 138 22.92 7.39 -0.84
CA HIS A 138 23.95 8.42 -0.85
C HIS A 138 23.38 9.83 -0.70
N ARG A 139 22.24 10.16 -1.34
CA ARG A 139 21.56 11.45 -1.13
C ARG A 139 21.07 11.65 0.29
N ARG A 140 20.46 10.62 0.88
CA ARG A 140 19.94 10.71 2.26
C ARG A 140 21.04 10.83 3.31
N ALA A 141 22.23 10.31 3.04
CA ALA A 141 23.40 10.50 3.90
C ALA A 141 23.93 11.94 3.84
N LEU A 142 23.89 12.57 2.67
CA LEU A 142 24.33 13.96 2.48
C LEU A 142 23.35 14.97 3.10
N ASP A 143 22.04 14.69 3.05
CA ASP A 143 21.01 15.55 3.67
C ASP A 143 20.98 15.46 5.21
N LEU A 144 21.68 14.49 5.81
CA LEU A 144 21.83 14.33 7.26
C LEU A 144 23.14 14.94 7.81
N GLU A 145 24.00 15.44 6.93
CA GLU A 145 25.27 16.09 7.27
C GLU A 145 25.25 17.63 7.13
N GLU A 146 24.14 18.23 6.69
CA GLU A 146 23.84 19.68 6.77
C GLU A 146 22.90 20.02 7.95
#